data_AF-A0A3M2VJ00-F1
#
_entry.id   AF-A0A3M2VJ00-F1
#
_cell.length_a   1.000
_cell.length_b   1.000
_cell.length_c   1.000
_cell.angle_alpha   90.00
_cell.angle_beta   90.00
_cell.angle_gamma   90.00
#
_symmetry.space_group_name_H-M   'P 1'
#
loop_
_entity.id
_entity.type
_entity.pdbx_description
1 polymer ?
#
loop_
_entity_poly.entity_id
_entity_poly.type
_entity_poly.pdbx_seq_one_letter_code
_entity_poly.pdbx_strand_id
1 'polypeptide(L)'
;MEDLLMGWRARLPERTSAAILVVEAENMAVRAYVGSVDISDVKRFGHVDMVTALRSPGSTLKPFLYGMAMDAGLIHSESLMQDVPRRYGDYRPGNFSTGFGGPVA
;
A
#
# COMPACT_ATOMS: atom_id res chain seq x y z
N MET A 1 -13.36 9.23 -12.92
CA MET A 1 -12.47 8.30 -12.19
C MET A 1 -11.98 7.19 -13.11
N GLU A 2 -12.87 6.56 -13.86
CA GLU A 2 -12.53 5.59 -14.90
C GLU A 2 -11.59 6.18 -15.96
N ASP A 3 -11.87 7.39 -16.48
CA ASP A 3 -10.98 8.07 -17.43
C ASP A 3 -9.56 8.29 -16.89
N LEU A 4 -9.43 8.51 -15.57
CA LEU A 4 -8.12 8.65 -14.94
C LEU A 4 -7.39 7.31 -15.00
N LEU A 5 -8.02 6.22 -14.56
CA LEU A 5 -7.42 4.88 -14.57
C LEU A 5 -7.11 4.42 -16.01
N MET A 6 -8.00 4.71 -16.96
CA MET A 6 -7.77 4.47 -18.39
C MET A 6 -6.60 5.28 -18.94
N GLY A 7 -6.43 6.54 -18.52
CA GLY A 7 -5.26 7.35 -18.87
C GLY A 7 -3.93 6.77 -18.35
N TRP A 8 -3.97 6.01 -17.26
CA TRP A 8 -2.81 5.27 -16.74
C TRP A 8 -2.51 3.98 -17.50
N ARG A 9 -3.47 3.42 -18.25
CA ARG A 9 -3.30 2.18 -19.01
C ARG A 9 -2.06 2.20 -19.91
N ALA A 10 -1.81 3.32 -20.59
CA ALA A 10 -0.67 3.47 -21.49
C ALA A 10 0.69 3.60 -20.76
N ARG A 11 0.68 3.97 -19.47
CA ARG A 11 1.88 4.16 -18.64
C ARG A 11 2.24 2.91 -17.83
N LEU A 12 1.27 2.04 -17.58
CA LEU A 12 1.47 0.81 -16.83
C LEU A 12 2.00 -0.30 -17.76
N PRO A 13 2.96 -1.13 -17.30
CA PRO A 13 3.39 -2.32 -18.02
C PRO A 13 2.21 -3.17 -18.48
N GLU A 14 2.36 -3.87 -19.61
CA GLU A 14 1.25 -4.56 -20.31
C GLU A 14 0.45 -5.53 -19.43
N ARG A 15 1.07 -6.13 -18.40
CA ARG A 15 0.47 -7.14 -17.52
C ARG A 15 0.23 -6.62 -16.10
N THR A 16 -0.12 -5.34 -15.98
CA THR A 16 -0.43 -4.69 -14.71
C THR A 16 -1.93 -4.42 -14.58
N SER A 17 -2.52 -4.91 -13.49
CA SER A 17 -3.87 -4.58 -13.03
C SER A 17 -3.82 -3.40 -12.06
N ALA A 18 -4.92 -2.65 -11.93
CA ALA A 18 -5.08 -1.58 -10.97
C ALA A 18 -6.57 -1.40 -10.63
N ALA A 19 -6.85 -0.85 -9.44
CA ALA A 19 -8.17 -0.51 -8.97
C ALA A 19 -8.13 0.80 -8.19
N ILE A 20 -9.29 1.45 -8.06
CA ILE A 20 -9.48 2.62 -7.23
C ILE A 20 -10.81 2.52 -6.48
N LEU A 21 -10.77 2.74 -5.17
CA LEU A 21 -11.93 2.94 -4.31
C LEU A 21 -11.83 4.33 -3.68
N VAL A 22 -12.88 5.14 -3.79
CA VAL A 22 -12.99 6.44 -3.12
C VAL A 22 -14.14 6.38 -2.14
N VAL A 23 -13.83 6.69 -0.88
CA VAL A 23 -14.79 6.75 0.22
C VAL A 23 -14.78 8.15 0.83
N GLU A 24 -15.94 8.61 1.24
CA GLU A 24 -16.08 9.78 2.10
C GLU A 24 -15.71 9.41 3.54
N ALA A 25 -14.77 10.13 4.15
CA ALA A 25 -14.21 9.75 5.45
C ALA A 25 -15.24 9.85 6.60
N GLU A 26 -16.22 10.75 6.50
CA GLU A 26 -17.19 11.02 7.57
C GLU A 26 -18.21 9.88 7.77
N ASN A 27 -18.70 9.31 6.67
CA ASN A 27 -19.79 8.33 6.67
C ASN A 27 -19.46 7.04 5.90
N MET A 28 -18.23 6.93 5.38
CA MET A 28 -17.74 5.81 4.57
C MET A 28 -18.53 5.56 3.28
N ALA A 29 -19.28 6.55 2.79
CA ALA A 29 -20.03 6.43 1.54
C ALA A 29 -19.07 6.26 0.36
N VAL A 30 -19.31 5.24 -0.47
CA VAL A 30 -18.52 4.98 -1.67
C VAL A 30 -18.88 6.03 -2.73
N ARG A 31 -17.91 6.87 -3.09
CA ARG A 31 -18.06 7.93 -4.11
C ARG A 31 -17.59 7.49 -5.49
N ALA A 32 -16.68 6.50 -5.56
CA ALA A 32 -16.26 5.87 -6.80
C ALA A 32 -15.75 4.46 -6.54
N TYR A 33 -16.04 3.53 -7.45
CA TYR A 33 -15.60 2.14 -7.41
C TYR A 33 -15.12 1.72 -8.79
N VAL A 34 -13.82 1.46 -8.93
CA VAL A 34 -13.22 1.01 -10.18
C VAL A 34 -12.40 -0.25 -9.89
N GLY A 35 -12.97 -1.41 -10.19
CA GLY A 35 -12.38 -2.71 -9.88
C GLY A 35 -11.23 -3.14 -10.79
N SER A 36 -11.17 -2.60 -12.01
CA SER A 36 -10.10 -2.89 -12.97
C SER A 36 -9.89 -1.74 -13.96
N VAL A 37 -8.74 -1.73 -14.65
CA VAL A 37 -8.38 -0.70 -15.66
C VAL A 37 -9.30 -0.75 -16.88
N ASP A 38 -9.58 -1.96 -17.36
CA ASP A 38 -10.42 -2.25 -18.52
C ASP A 38 -10.90 -3.71 -18.37
N ILE A 39 -12.21 -3.91 -18.19
CA ILE A 39 -12.79 -5.24 -17.96
C ILE A 39 -12.59 -6.19 -19.15
N SER A 40 -12.41 -5.64 -20.36
CA SER A 40 -12.20 -6.40 -21.59
C SER A 40 -10.73 -6.77 -21.83
N ASP A 41 -9.78 -6.19 -21.08
CA ASP A 41 -8.36 -6.42 -21.25
C ASP A 41 -7.90 -7.70 -20.53
N VAL A 42 -7.96 -8.82 -21.25
CA VAL A 42 -7.55 -10.14 -20.75
C VAL A 42 -6.08 -10.16 -20.33
N LYS A 43 -5.19 -9.39 -20.98
CA LYS A 43 -3.74 -9.38 -20.67
C LYS A 43 -3.47 -8.78 -19.29
N ARG A 44 -4.33 -7.89 -18.83
CA ARG A 44 -4.29 -7.22 -17.52
C ARG A 44 -5.18 -7.87 -16.47
N PHE A 45 -5.75 -9.04 -16.76
CA PHE A 45 -6.73 -9.70 -15.89
C PHE A 45 -7.92 -8.79 -15.57
N GLY A 46 -8.48 -8.10 -16.57
CA GLY A 46 -9.57 -7.12 -16.39
C GLY A 46 -10.84 -7.66 -15.70
N HIS A 47 -11.05 -8.97 -15.73
CA HIS A 47 -12.13 -9.67 -15.04
C HIS A 47 -11.92 -9.81 -13.52
N VAL A 48 -10.71 -9.53 -13.02
CA VAL A 48 -10.41 -9.57 -11.59
C VAL A 48 -10.72 -8.21 -10.98
N ASP A 49 -11.61 -8.20 -10.01
CA ASP A 49 -11.86 -7.02 -9.17
C ASP A 49 -10.73 -6.85 -8.16
N MET A 50 -9.83 -5.90 -8.45
CA MET A 50 -8.67 -5.60 -7.62
C MET A 50 -9.02 -4.83 -6.33
N VAL A 51 -10.26 -4.33 -6.16
CA VAL A 51 -10.70 -3.75 -4.87
C VAL A 51 -10.91 -4.84 -3.82
N THR A 52 -11.41 -6.00 -4.23
CA THR A 52 -11.71 -7.13 -3.32
C THR A 52 -10.60 -8.19 -3.28
N ALA A 53 -9.70 -8.19 -4.26
CA ALA A 53 -8.59 -9.13 -4.32
C ALA A 53 -7.61 -8.98 -3.14
N LEU A 54 -7.38 -10.07 -2.40
CA LEU A 54 -6.42 -10.09 -1.30
C LEU A 54 -4.98 -9.94 -1.80
N ARG A 55 -4.26 -8.97 -1.25
CA ARG A 55 -2.84 -8.70 -1.53
C ARG A 55 -2.14 -8.19 -0.27
N SER A 56 -0.82 -8.34 -0.23
CA SER A 56 -0.03 -7.68 0.80
C SER A 56 -0.17 -6.16 0.66
N PRO A 57 -0.52 -5.42 1.72
CA PRO A 57 -0.55 -3.96 1.70
C PRO A 57 0.87 -3.35 1.63
N GLY A 58 1.91 -4.16 1.84
CA GLY A 58 3.29 -3.67 1.90
C GLY A 58 3.49 -2.64 3.02
N SER A 59 4.29 -1.60 2.75
CA SER A 59 4.59 -0.55 3.74
C SER A 59 3.37 0.29 4.14
N THR A 60 2.25 0.23 3.41
CA THR A 60 1.01 0.94 3.80
C THR A 60 0.38 0.39 5.08
N LEU A 61 0.82 -0.78 5.56
CA LEU A 61 0.45 -1.30 6.87
C LEU A 61 1.08 -0.54 8.04
N LYS A 62 2.25 0.09 7.83
CA LYS A 62 3.05 0.69 8.91
C LYS A 62 2.27 1.69 9.77
N PRO A 63 1.51 2.66 9.23
CA PRO A 63 0.78 3.62 10.06
C PRO A 63 -0.14 2.96 11.10
N PHE A 64 -0.77 1.83 10.78
CA PHE A 64 -1.62 1.10 11.74
C PHE A 64 -0.81 0.48 12.88
N LEU A 65 0.36 -0.10 12.57
CA LEU A 65 1.27 -0.64 13.58
C LEU A 65 1.80 0.45 14.51
N TYR A 66 2.13 1.61 13.96
CA TYR A 66 2.61 2.76 14.72
C TYR A 66 1.49 3.33 15.59
N GLY A 67 0.27 3.47 15.04
CA GLY A 67 -0.92 3.89 15.80
C GLY A 67 -1.19 2.98 16.99
N MET A 68 -1.18 1.65 16.80
CA MET A 68 -1.35 0.70 17.91
C MET A 68 -0.24 0.80 18.97
N ALA A 69 1.00 1.04 18.56
CA ALA A 69 2.11 1.23 19.50
C ALA A 69 1.99 2.56 20.27
N MET A 70 1.50 3.62 19.64
CA MET A 70 1.18 4.89 20.29
C MET A 70 0.00 4.76 21.26
N ASP A 71 -1.08 4.08 20.86
CA ASP A 71 -2.24 3.79 21.72
C ASP A 71 -1.85 2.97 22.96
N ALA A 72 -0.88 2.06 22.80
CA ALA A 72 -0.31 1.28 23.90
C ALA A 72 0.74 2.05 24.74
N GLY A 73 1.06 3.30 24.39
CA GLY A 73 2.07 4.12 25.08
C GLY A 73 3.51 3.62 24.92
N LEU A 74 3.78 2.75 23.94
CA LEU A 74 5.12 2.20 23.70
C LEU A 74 6.04 3.19 22.99
N ILE A 75 5.44 4.06 22.17
CA ILE A 75 6.13 5.11 21.40
C ILE A 75 5.28 6.39 21.41
N HIS A 76 5.89 7.51 21.06
CA HIS A 76 5.26 8.81 20.80
C HIS A 76 5.86 9.40 19.52
N SER A 77 5.37 10.57 19.10
CA SER A 77 5.76 11.24 17.85
C SER A 77 7.24 11.60 17.73
N GLU A 78 7.99 11.63 18.84
CA GLU A 78 9.42 11.95 18.89
C GLU A 78 10.26 10.75 19.38
N SER A 79 9.66 9.55 19.41
CA SER A 79 10.38 8.35 19.81
C SER A 79 11.47 7.99 18.81
N LEU A 80 12.69 7.85 19.32
CA LEU A 80 13.85 7.45 18.53
C LEU A 80 13.74 5.99 18.09
N MET A 81 13.64 5.76 16.79
CA MET A 81 13.56 4.44 16.18
C MET A 81 14.94 3.94 15.75
N GLN A 82 15.18 2.64 15.91
CA GLN A 82 16.44 2.03 15.47
C GLN A 82 16.31 1.52 14.03
N ASP A 83 16.86 2.28 13.08
CA ASP A 83 17.07 1.83 11.71
C ASP A 83 18.47 1.19 11.58
N VAL A 84 18.61 -0.02 12.12
CA VAL A 84 19.86 -0.79 12.14
C VAL A 84 19.65 -2.19 11.56
N PRO A 85 20.69 -2.87 11.04
CA PRO A 85 20.55 -4.23 10.53
C PRO A 85 19.96 -5.18 11.57
N ARG A 86 18.87 -5.85 11.23
CA ARG A 86 18.25 -6.88 12.08
C ARG A 86 18.23 -8.24 11.38
N ARG A 87 18.28 -9.30 12.17
CA ARG A 87 18.16 -10.69 11.70
C ARG A 87 17.14 -11.41 12.57
N TYR A 88 16.14 -12.01 11.93
CA TYR A 88 15.13 -12.84 12.56
C TYR A 88 15.19 -14.23 11.94
N GLY A 89 15.91 -15.16 12.57
CA GLY A 89 16.24 -16.44 11.92
C GLY A 89 17.00 -16.21 10.62
N ASP A 90 16.48 -16.69 9.50
CA ASP A 90 17.06 -16.46 8.17
C ASP A 90 16.53 -15.21 7.45
N TYR A 91 15.56 -14.51 8.05
CA TYR A 91 15.03 -13.27 7.51
C TYR A 91 15.91 -12.07 7.90
N ARG A 92 16.35 -11.32 6.88
CA ARG A 92 17.15 -10.09 7.03
C ARG A 92 16.40 -8.95 6.34
N PRO A 93 15.52 -8.22 7.04
CA PRO A 93 14.84 -7.09 6.46
C PRO A 93 15.86 -6.03 6.04
N GLY A 94 15.70 -5.53 4.82
CA GLY A 94 16.47 -4.41 4.28
C GLY A 94 15.55 -3.23 3.98
N ASN A 95 16.16 -2.05 3.93
CA ASN A 95 15.47 -0.84 3.51
C ASN A 95 15.44 -0.72 1.99
N PHE A 96 14.48 0.05 1.48
CA PHE A 96 14.49 0.46 0.07
C PHE A 96 15.76 1.24 -0.30
N SER A 97 16.29 2.04 0.64
CA SER A 97 17.49 2.86 0.48
C SER A 97 18.82 2.08 0.52
N THR A 98 18.80 0.75 0.44
CA THR A 98 19.96 -0.18 0.48
C THR A 98 20.94 -0.01 1.66
N GLY A 99 20.67 0.89 2.60
CA GLY A 99 21.45 1.15 3.81
C GLY A 99 20.58 1.41 5.05
N PHE A 100 21.24 1.65 6.18
CA PHE A 100 20.64 1.85 7.49
C PHE A 100 21.05 3.21 8.05
N GLY A 101 20.07 4.00 8.48
CA GLY A 101 20.28 5.38 8.99
C GLY A 101 20.73 5.45 10.44
N GLY A 102 20.69 4.35 11.19
CA GLY A 102 20.96 4.36 12.63
C GLY A 102 19.73 4.85 13.41
N PRO A 103 19.91 5.59 14.52
CA PRO A 103 18.79 6.18 15.24
C PRO A 103 18.08 7.27 14.39
N VAL A 104 16.78 7.13 14.19
CA VAL A 104 15.93 8.06 13.42
C VAL A 104 14.81 8.55 14.31
N ALA A 105 14.69 9.87 14.46
CA ALA A 105 13.60 10.52 15.21
C ALA A 105 12.32 10.62 14.36
#